data_AF-A0A0D3J1H2-F1
#
_entry.id   AF-A0A0D3J1H2-F1
#
_cell.length_a   1.000
_cell.length_b   1.000
_cell.length_c   1.000
_cell.angle_alpha   90.00
_cell.angle_beta   90.00
_cell.angle_gamma   90.00
#
_symmetry.space_group_name_H-M   'P 1'
#
loop_
_entity.id
_entity.type
_entity.pdbx_description
1 polymer ?
#
loop_
_entity_poly.entity_id
_entity_poly.type
_entity_poly.pdbx_seq_one_letter_code
_entity_poly.pdbx_strand_id
1 'polypeptide(L)'
;MLQRGEPAAAGEVRTFAELGLRHELSAALPFTAPLEIQRLAWPHLAGGADAILVSEAGSGKTLAYLLPLLHAMLERAGGGEQIGRAGGGEAPSPSRTGRLLLVVPTSVLCEQLLAQARALLQCSPLLVAAASCDHARGAH
;
A
#
# COMPACT_ATOMS: atom_id res chain seq x y z
N MET A 1 1.86 -11.38 -28.60
CA MET A 1 0.81 -10.34 -28.54
C MET A 1 0.94 -9.61 -27.20
N LEU A 2 1.69 -8.51 -27.16
CA LEU A 2 1.68 -7.62 -26.01
C LEU A 2 0.54 -6.63 -26.26
N GLN A 3 -0.59 -6.83 -25.59
CA GLN A 3 -1.67 -5.84 -25.58
C GLN A 3 -1.12 -4.58 -24.90
N ARG A 4 -0.84 -3.55 -25.70
CA ARG A 4 -0.71 -2.18 -25.20
C ARG A 4 -2.09 -1.81 -24.66
N GLY A 5 -2.27 -1.90 -23.35
CA GLY A 5 -3.44 -1.33 -22.70
C GLY A 5 -3.46 0.16 -23.02
N GLU A 6 -4.49 0.61 -23.73
CA GLU A 6 -4.75 2.04 -23.87
C GLU A 6 -5.00 2.61 -22.47
N PRO A 7 -4.30 3.67 -22.05
CA PRO A 7 -4.61 4.30 -20.77
C PRO A 7 -6.02 4.88 -20.90
N ALA A 8 -6.97 4.26 -20.22
CA ALA A 8 -8.30 4.81 -20.05
C ALA A 8 -8.15 6.27 -19.64
N ALA A 9 -8.83 7.16 -20.35
CA ALA A 9 -8.79 8.60 -20.18
C ALA A 9 -9.20 8.98 -18.75
N ALA A 10 -8.23 8.94 -17.83
CA ALA A 10 -8.35 9.54 -16.53
C ALA A 10 -8.24 11.05 -16.76
N GLY A 11 -9.35 11.76 -16.59
CA GLY A 11 -9.30 13.21 -16.37
C GLY A 11 -8.17 13.49 -15.38
N GLU A 12 -7.33 14.47 -15.70
CA GLU A 12 -6.02 14.71 -15.08
C GLU A 12 -6.12 14.66 -13.55
N VAL A 13 -5.91 13.48 -12.95
CA VAL A 13 -6.04 13.31 -11.50
C VAL A 13 -4.93 14.11 -10.85
N ARG A 14 -5.31 15.15 -10.10
CA ARG A 14 -4.38 16.14 -9.56
C ARG A 14 -3.95 15.82 -8.14
N THR A 15 -4.75 15.04 -7.42
CA THR A 15 -4.51 14.75 -6.00
C THR A 15 -4.75 13.29 -5.63
N PHE A 16 -4.12 12.83 -4.55
CA PHE A 16 -4.41 11.51 -3.99
C PHE A 16 -5.84 11.38 -3.44
N ALA A 17 -6.46 12.48 -3.03
CA ALA A 17 -7.84 12.49 -2.55
C ALA A 17 -8.82 12.14 -3.68
N GLU A 18 -8.57 12.61 -4.91
CA GLU A 18 -9.36 12.24 -6.10
C GLU A 18 -9.25 10.75 -6.46
N LEU A 19 -8.17 10.09 -6.05
CA LEU A 19 -8.02 8.64 -6.17
C LEU A 19 -8.83 7.88 -5.11
N GLY A 20 -9.40 8.56 -4.11
CA GLY A 20 -10.04 7.90 -2.97
C GLY A 20 -9.05 7.35 -1.95
N LEU A 21 -7.81 7.85 -1.94
CA LEU A 21 -6.84 7.49 -0.91
C LEU A 21 -7.37 7.90 0.47
N ARG A 22 -7.23 7.00 1.45
CA ARG A 22 -7.60 7.26 2.84
C ARG A 22 -6.88 8.50 3.38
N HIS A 23 -7.61 9.34 4.10
CA HIS A 23 -7.11 10.62 4.60
C HIS A 23 -5.83 10.45 5.42
N GLU A 24 -5.75 9.43 6.27
CA GLU A 24 -4.60 9.16 7.14
C GLU A 24 -3.32 8.90 6.33
N LEU A 25 -3.43 8.22 5.18
CA LEU A 25 -2.30 7.99 4.28
C LEU A 25 -1.94 9.25 3.49
N SER A 26 -2.95 10.00 3.02
CA SER A 26 -2.70 11.25 2.28
C SER A 26 -2.04 12.33 3.14
N ALA A 27 -2.41 12.42 4.42
CA ALA A 27 -1.86 13.38 5.36
C ALA A 27 -0.39 13.07 5.74
N ALA A 28 0.02 11.80 5.64
CA ALA A 28 1.39 11.37 5.90
C ALA A 28 2.33 11.58 4.71
N LEU A 29 1.81 11.91 3.52
CA LEU A 29 2.62 12.15 2.33
C LEU A 29 3.16 13.58 2.31
N PRO A 30 4.43 13.78 1.90
CA PRO A 30 5.03 15.12 1.80
C PRO A 30 4.61 15.87 0.53
N PHE A 31 3.75 15.30 -0.31
CA PHE A 31 3.27 15.88 -1.56
C PHE A 31 1.83 15.44 -1.84
N THR A 32 1.10 16.26 -2.59
CA THR A 32 -0.34 16.08 -2.80
C THR A 32 -0.67 15.42 -4.14
N ALA A 33 0.17 15.58 -5.15
CA ALA A 33 -0.07 15.12 -6.51
C ALA A 33 0.59 13.75 -6.78
N PRO A 34 -0.16 12.75 -7.27
CA PRO A 34 0.40 11.46 -7.63
C PRO A 34 1.26 11.56 -8.90
N LEU A 35 2.36 10.81 -8.93
CA LEU A 35 3.18 10.61 -10.13
C LEU A 35 2.43 9.73 -11.16
N GLU A 36 2.87 9.78 -12.42
CA GLU A 36 2.19 9.08 -13.52
C GLU A 36 2.01 7.59 -13.26
N ILE A 37 3.08 6.87 -12.89
CA ILE A 37 2.98 5.44 -12.57
C ILE A 37 2.05 5.15 -11.38
N GLN A 38 1.92 6.08 -10.43
CA GLN A 38 1.02 5.95 -9.29
C GLN A 38 -0.44 6.08 -9.72
N ARG A 39 -0.74 7.06 -10.60
CA ARG A 39 -2.08 7.22 -11.19
C ARG A 39 -2.49 6.01 -12.03
N LEU A 40 -1.56 5.50 -12.84
CA LEU A 40 -1.81 4.32 -13.69
C LEU A 40 -1.99 3.04 -12.87
N ALA A 41 -1.19 2.86 -11.82
CA ALA A 41 -1.26 1.67 -10.97
C ALA A 41 -2.51 1.61 -10.09
N TRP A 42 -2.96 2.78 -9.62
CA TRP A 42 -4.02 2.90 -8.62
C TRP A 42 -5.30 2.13 -8.95
N PRO A 43 -5.99 2.35 -10.10
CA PRO A 43 -7.27 1.70 -10.37
C PRO A 43 -7.17 0.17 -10.41
N HIS A 44 -6.02 -0.38 -10.80
CA HIS A 44 -5.80 -1.82 -10.83
C HIS A 44 -5.53 -2.37 -9.43
N LEU A 45 -4.58 -1.78 -8.70
CA LEU A 45 -4.15 -2.29 -7.40
C LEU A 45 -5.17 -2.03 -6.28
N ALA A 46 -5.81 -0.84 -6.26
CA ALA A 46 -6.87 -0.54 -5.31
C ALA A 46 -8.12 -1.40 -5.55
N GLY A 47 -8.36 -1.79 -6.81
CA GLY A 47 -9.39 -2.75 -7.19
C GLY A 47 -9.06 -4.21 -6.83
N GLY A 48 -7.85 -4.49 -6.31
CA GLY A 48 -7.41 -5.83 -5.93
C GLY A 48 -6.96 -6.72 -7.09
N ALA A 49 -6.66 -6.15 -8.26
CA ALA A 49 -6.13 -6.89 -9.40
C ALA A 49 -4.61 -7.11 -9.28
N ASP A 50 -4.13 -8.17 -9.93
CA ASP A 50 -2.69 -8.38 -10.12
C ASP A 50 -2.14 -7.40 -11.16
N ALA A 51 -0.98 -6.80 -10.88
CA ALA A 51 -0.36 -5.84 -11.78
C ALA A 51 1.16 -6.01 -11.83
N ILE A 52 1.74 -5.70 -13.00
CA ILE A 52 3.18 -5.59 -13.20
C ILE A 52 3.49 -4.11 -13.45
N LEU A 53 4.31 -3.52 -12.56
CA LEU A 53 4.70 -2.12 -12.66
C LEU A 53 6.05 -2.00 -13.39
N VAL A 54 6.05 -1.40 -14.57
CA VAL A 54 7.25 -1.17 -15.37
C VAL A 54 7.45 0.34 -15.55
N SER A 55 8.60 0.85 -15.10
CA SER A 55 9.04 2.24 -15.33
C SER A 55 10.53 2.38 -14.93
N GLU A 56 11.12 3.55 -15.10
CA GLU A 56 12.51 3.83 -14.76
C GLU A 56 12.76 4.00 -13.25
N ALA A 57 14.01 3.88 -12.80
CA ALA A 57 14.34 4.15 -11.40
C ALA A 57 13.95 5.61 -11.03
N GLY A 58 13.47 5.83 -9.81
CA GLY A 58 13.04 7.16 -9.38
C GLY A 58 11.63 7.58 -9.79
N SER A 59 10.92 6.82 -10.65
CA SER A 59 9.54 7.17 -11.05
C SER A 59 8.48 7.04 -9.94
N GLY A 60 8.85 6.64 -8.72
CA GLY A 60 7.90 6.51 -7.60
C GLY A 60 7.10 5.21 -7.54
N LYS A 61 7.60 4.13 -8.17
CA LYS A 61 6.99 2.78 -8.14
C LYS A 61 6.68 2.26 -6.74
N THR A 62 7.53 2.59 -5.77
CA THR A 62 7.34 2.12 -4.39
C THR A 62 6.00 2.56 -3.84
N LEU A 63 5.69 3.86 -3.92
CA LEU A 63 4.40 4.37 -3.47
C LEU A 63 3.26 3.94 -4.41
N ALA A 64 3.55 3.66 -5.69
CA ALA A 64 2.56 3.18 -6.64
C ALA A 64 1.95 1.83 -6.24
N TYR A 65 2.73 0.91 -5.65
CA TYR A 65 2.18 -0.31 -5.06
C TYR A 65 1.85 -0.18 -3.58
N LEU A 66 2.64 0.57 -2.80
CA LEU A 66 2.49 0.60 -1.34
C LEU A 66 1.20 1.29 -0.91
N LEU A 67 0.85 2.42 -1.52
CA LEU A 67 -0.36 3.18 -1.16
C LEU A 67 -1.66 2.37 -1.33
N PRO A 68 -1.95 1.75 -2.50
CA PRO A 68 -3.19 0.97 -2.65
C PRO A 68 -3.22 -0.27 -1.74
N LEU A 69 -2.08 -0.91 -1.47
CA LEU A 69 -2.01 -2.06 -0.56
C LEU A 69 -2.30 -1.65 0.90
N LEU A 70 -1.68 -0.57 1.38
CA LEU A 70 -1.93 -0.05 2.73
C LEU A 70 -3.36 0.49 2.88
N HIS A 71 -3.87 1.17 1.87
CA HIS A 71 -5.27 1.61 1.81
C HIS A 71 -6.22 0.42 2.03
N ALA A 72 -6.03 -0.65 1.26
CA ALA A 72 -6.88 -1.84 1.35
C ALA A 72 -6.71 -2.61 2.68
N MET A 73 -5.54 -2.56 3.33
CA MET A 73 -5.35 -3.12 4.67
C MET A 73 -6.09 -2.29 5.74
N LEU A 74 -6.02 -0.97 5.65
CA LEU A 74 -6.69 -0.06 6.57
C LEU A 74 -8.22 -0.16 6.47
N GLU A 75 -8.79 -0.25 5.27
CA GLU A 75 -10.22 -0.48 5.06
C GLU A 75 -10.70 -1.76 5.77
N ARG A 76 -9.90 -2.82 5.71
CA ARG A 76 -10.22 -4.10 6.38
C ARG A 76 -10.04 -4.03 7.89
N ALA A 77 -9.10 -3.22 8.38
CA ALA A 77 -8.88 -3.03 9.82
C ALA A 77 -9.96 -2.14 10.46
N GLY A 78 -10.45 -1.12 9.74
CA GLY A 78 -11.51 -0.21 10.20
C GLY A 78 -12.94 -0.73 9.99
N GLY A 79 -13.14 -1.71 9.11
CA GLY A 79 -14.46 -2.30 8.80
C GLY A 79 -15.14 -3.09 9.93
N GLY A 80 -14.54 -3.15 11.11
CA GLY A 80 -15.11 -3.80 12.31
C GLY A 80 -16.16 -2.98 13.05
N GLU A 81 -16.38 -1.71 12.72
CA GLU A 81 -17.35 -0.84 13.43
C GLU A 81 -18.79 -0.83 12.85
N GLN A 82 -19.10 -1.60 11.81
CA GLN A 82 -20.40 -1.52 11.11
C GLN A 82 -21.26 -2.79 11.13
N ILE A 83 -21.07 -3.74 12.07
CA ILE A 83 -22.08 -4.78 12.36
C ILE A 83 -22.10 -5.08 13.87
N GLY A 84 -22.92 -4.34 14.61
CA GLY A 84 -23.08 -4.52 16.06
C GLY A 84 -24.21 -3.72 16.70
N ARG A 85 -25.20 -3.28 15.93
CA ARG A 85 -26.47 -2.72 16.43
C ARG A 85 -27.65 -3.58 15.99
N ALA A 86 -27.60 -4.87 16.32
CA ALA A 86 -28.78 -5.72 16.46
C ALA A 86 -28.39 -7.02 17.20
N GLY A 87 -28.60 -7.05 18.53
CA GLY A 87 -28.95 -8.25 19.30
C GLY A 87 -27.90 -9.35 19.54
N GLY A 88 -27.68 -9.69 20.81
CA GLY A 88 -27.17 -11.00 21.25
C GLY A 88 -25.66 -11.10 21.35
N GLY A 89 -25.15 -11.44 22.55
CA GLY A 89 -23.73 -11.43 22.86
C GLY A 89 -22.93 -12.55 22.19
N GLU A 90 -21.81 -12.15 21.59
CA GLU A 90 -20.60 -12.96 21.45
C GLU A 90 -19.44 -11.96 21.42
N ALA A 91 -18.35 -12.25 22.15
CA ALA A 91 -17.20 -11.35 22.24
C ALA A 91 -16.69 -11.00 20.82
N PRO A 92 -16.19 -9.76 20.58
CA PRO A 92 -15.66 -9.40 19.28
C PRO A 92 -14.52 -10.35 18.92
N SER A 93 -14.80 -11.26 17.98
CA SER A 93 -13.80 -12.14 17.39
C SER A 93 -12.75 -11.23 16.72
N PRO A 94 -11.44 -11.43 16.94
CA PRO A 94 -10.42 -10.63 16.28
C PRO A 94 -10.53 -10.88 14.78
N SER A 95 -11.27 -9.99 14.12
CA SER A 95 -11.47 -9.93 12.67
C SER A 95 -10.13 -10.14 12.00
N ARG A 96 -10.01 -11.16 11.14
CA ARG A 96 -8.78 -11.54 10.42
C ARG A 96 -8.17 -10.30 9.75
N THR A 97 -7.27 -9.62 10.44
CA THR A 97 -6.51 -8.51 9.88
C THR A 97 -5.72 -9.08 8.71
N GLY A 98 -5.96 -8.53 7.51
CA GLY A 98 -5.24 -8.96 6.31
C GLY A 98 -3.74 -8.89 6.53
N ARG A 99 -2.98 -9.86 6.02
CA ARG A 99 -1.51 -9.85 6.05
C ARG A 99 -0.99 -9.41 4.69
N LEU A 100 0.03 -8.56 4.69
CA LEU A 100 0.76 -8.16 3.50
C LEU A 100 2.22 -8.62 3.63
N LEU A 101 2.72 -9.32 2.61
CA LEU A 101 4.13 -9.71 2.51
C LEU A 101 4.74 -8.99 1.31
N LEU A 102 5.74 -8.13 1.58
CA LEU A 102 6.55 -7.50 0.56
C LEU A 102 7.90 -8.20 0.51
N VAL A 103 8.24 -8.76 -0.66
CA VAL A 103 9.53 -9.40 -0.91
C VAL A 103 10.38 -8.46 -1.74
N VAL A 104 11.61 -8.21 -1.28
CA VAL A 104 12.57 -7.33 -1.95
C VAL A 104 13.93 -8.01 -2.08
N PRO A 105 14.71 -7.68 -3.14
CA PRO A 105 15.97 -8.34 -3.43
C PRO A 105 17.12 -8.02 -2.45
N THR A 106 17.06 -6.91 -1.71
CA THR A 106 18.19 -6.45 -0.88
C THR A 106 17.74 -5.92 0.48
N SER A 107 18.63 -6.02 1.48
CA SER A 107 18.44 -5.49 2.83
C SER A 107 18.25 -3.97 2.84
N VAL A 108 19.07 -3.24 2.07
CA VAL A 108 18.95 -1.78 1.90
C VAL A 108 17.56 -1.39 1.38
N LEU A 109 17.03 -2.11 0.39
CA LEU A 109 15.69 -1.82 -0.12
C LEU A 109 14.61 -2.19 0.92
N CYS A 110 14.82 -3.25 1.70
CA CYS A 110 13.93 -3.62 2.79
C CYS A 110 13.83 -2.52 3.85
N GLU A 111 14.95 -1.93 4.25
CA GLU A 111 15.01 -0.82 5.20
C GLU A 111 14.33 0.43 4.65
N GLN A 112 14.53 0.75 3.37
CA GLN A 112 13.86 1.87 2.70
C GLN A 112 12.34 1.68 2.69
N LEU A 113 11.86 0.47 2.39
CA LEU A 113 10.43 0.16 2.45
C LEU A 113 9.87 0.25 3.86
N LEU A 114 10.59 -0.29 4.85
CA LEU A 114 10.19 -0.22 6.24
C LEU A 114 10.06 1.24 6.71
N ALA A 115 11.03 2.09 6.36
CA ALA A 115 10.99 3.51 6.69
C ALA A 115 9.78 4.21 6.05
N GLN A 116 9.51 3.96 4.76
CA GLN A 116 8.33 4.52 4.09
C GLN A 116 7.01 4.01 4.67
N ALA A 117 6.90 2.70 4.94
CA ALA A 117 5.71 2.12 5.55
C ALA A 117 5.45 2.72 6.95
N ARG A 118 6.49 2.86 7.78
CA ARG A 118 6.37 3.50 9.09
C ARG A 118 5.94 4.96 9.00
N ALA A 119 6.50 5.70 8.04
CA ALA A 119 6.13 7.10 7.83
C ALA A 119 4.65 7.25 7.45
N LEU A 120 4.12 6.34 6.64
CA LEU A 120 2.70 6.31 6.23
C LEU A 120 1.76 5.82 7.34
N LEU A 121 2.24 4.98 8.26
CA LEU A 121 1.42 4.27 9.25
C LEU A 121 1.57 4.81 10.69
N GLN A 122 2.06 6.04 10.86
CA GLN A 122 2.34 6.62 12.19
C GLN A 122 1.16 6.55 13.17
N CYS A 123 -0.06 6.71 12.66
CA CYS A 123 -1.30 6.71 13.46
C CYS A 123 -2.21 5.50 13.13
N SER A 124 -1.64 4.41 12.60
CA SER A 124 -2.38 3.25 12.13
C SER A 124 -2.39 2.10 13.15
N PRO A 125 -3.47 1.30 13.23
CA PRO A 125 -3.48 0.06 14.02
C PRO A 125 -2.65 -1.08 13.38
N LEU A 126 -2.11 -0.89 12.16
CA LEU A 126 -1.35 -1.90 11.46
C LEU A 126 0.06 -2.04 12.01
N LEU A 127 0.45 -3.27 12.34
CA LEU A 127 1.82 -3.61 12.72
C LEU A 127 2.69 -3.82 11.46
N VAL A 128 3.86 -3.21 11.46
CA VAL A 128 4.87 -3.36 10.39
C VAL A 128 6.14 -3.96 10.97
N ALA A 129 6.59 -5.05 10.37
CA ALA A 129 7.87 -5.68 10.67
C ALA A 129 8.64 -5.93 9.38
N ALA A 130 9.96 -6.02 9.49
CA ALA A 130 10.84 -6.40 8.40
C ALA A 130 11.80 -7.49 8.88
N ALA A 131 12.19 -8.36 7.96
CA ALA A 131 13.24 -9.35 8.15
C ALA A 131 14.16 -9.31 6.94
N SER A 132 15.45 -9.33 7.19
CA SER A 132 16.51 -9.34 6.18
C SER A 132 17.44 -10.49 6.47
N CYS A 133 17.84 -11.23 5.44
CA CYS A 133 18.93 -12.19 5.53
C CYS A 133 20.20 -11.46 5.06
N ASP A 134 20.92 -10.82 5.98
CA ASP A 134 22.30 -10.47 5.66
C ASP A 134 23.10 -11.76 5.68
N HIS A 135 23.63 -12.15 4.51
CA HIS A 135 24.71 -13.12 4.43
C HIS A 135 25.93 -12.47 5.08
N ALA A 136 25.99 -12.50 6.42
CA ALA A 136 27.20 -12.15 7.14
C ALA A 136 28.30 -13.02 6.54
N ARG A 137 29.25 -12.37 5.86
CA ARG A 137 30.46 -12.99 5.34
C ARG A 137 31.02 -13.85 6.45
N GLY A 138 31.12 -15.16 6.20
CA GLY A 138 31.81 -16.08 7.10
C GLY A 138 33.17 -15.48 7.43
N ALA A 139 33.39 -15.22 8.71
CA ALA A 139 34.71 -14.98 9.23
C ALA A 139 35.52 -16.27 8.98
N HIS A 140 36.40 -16.20 7.99
CA HIS A 140 37.50 -17.14 7.80
C HIS A 140 38.80 -16.41 8.10
#